data_AF-A0A7L3X2H8-F1
#
_entry.id   AF-A0A7L3X2H8-F1
#
_cell.length_a   1.000
_cell.length_b   1.000
_cell.length_c   1.000
_cell.angle_alpha   90.00
_cell.angle_beta   90.00
_cell.angle_gamma   90.00
#
_symmetry.space_group_name_H-M   'P 1'
#
loop_
_entity.id
_entity.type
_entity.pdbx_description
1 polymer ?
#
loop_
_entity_poly.entity_id
_entity_poly.type
_entity_poly.pdbx_seq_one_letter_code
_entity_poly.pdbx_strand_id
1 'polypeptide(L)'
;VLIEHIGNLDRAYEFAERCNEPAVWSQLAKAQLQKGMVKEAIDSYIKADDPSSYMEVVQAANASGNWEELVKYLQMARKKARESYVETELIFALAKTNRLAELEEFINGPNNAHIQQVGDRCYDEKMYEAAKLLYNNVSNFGRLASTLVHLGEYQAAVDGARKANSTRTWKEVCFACVDGKEFRLAQMCGLHIVVHADELEELINYYQDRGYFEELITMLEAALGLERAHMGMFTELAILYSKFKPQKMREHLELFWSRVNIPKVLRAAEQAHLWAELVFLYDKYEEYDNAIITMMNHPTDAWKEGQFKDIITKVANVELYYKAVQFYLEFKPLLLNDLLMVLSPRLDHTRAVTFFTKVKQLPLVKPYLRSVQNHNNKSVNESLNNLFIIEEDYQALRTSIDAYDNFDNISLAQRLEKHELIEFRRIAAYLFKGNNRWKQSVELCKKDRLYKDAMQYASESKDTELAEELLQWFLQENKRECFGACLFTCYDLLRPDVVLETAWRHNIMDFAMPYFIQVMKEYLTKV
;
A
#
# COMPACT_ATOMS: atom_id res chain seq x y z
N VAL A 1 -17.01 46.84 77.74
CA VAL A 1 -16.99 48.29 78.06
C VAL A 1 -15.85 49.02 77.35
N LEU A 2 -14.58 48.71 77.61
CA LEU A 2 -13.44 49.38 76.94
C LEU A 2 -13.44 49.17 75.41
N ILE A 3 -13.85 47.98 74.99
CA ILE A 3 -13.87 47.56 73.58
C ILE A 3 -15.07 48.17 72.82
N GLU A 4 -16.29 47.88 73.26
CA GLU A 4 -17.52 48.25 72.52
C GLU A 4 -18.01 49.70 72.77
N HIS A 5 -17.75 50.27 73.96
CA HIS A 5 -18.29 51.59 74.32
C HIS A 5 -17.25 52.73 74.29
N ILE A 6 -15.96 52.44 74.51
CA ILE A 6 -14.88 53.44 74.54
C ILE A 6 -14.05 53.42 73.25
N GLY A 7 -14.03 52.29 72.53
CA GLY A 7 -13.46 52.17 71.19
C GLY A 7 -11.92 52.25 71.10
N ASN A 8 -11.23 52.50 72.22
CA ASN A 8 -9.78 52.64 72.27
C ASN A 8 -9.12 51.28 72.60
N LEU A 9 -8.45 50.69 71.61
CA LEU A 9 -7.83 49.37 71.71
C LEU A 9 -6.49 49.39 72.46
N ASP A 10 -5.74 50.49 72.41
CA ASP A 10 -4.47 50.62 73.16
C ASP A 10 -4.72 50.57 74.66
N ARG A 11 -5.77 51.26 75.11
CA ARG A 11 -6.19 51.25 76.52
C ARG A 11 -6.77 49.90 76.95
N ALA A 12 -7.36 49.16 76.02
CA ALA A 12 -7.83 47.80 76.25
C ALA A 12 -6.66 46.81 76.33
N TYR A 13 -5.59 47.02 75.54
CA TYR A 13 -4.34 46.26 75.61
C TYR A 13 -3.60 46.49 76.94
N GLU A 14 -3.43 47.75 77.36
CA GLU A 14 -2.84 48.08 78.68
C GLU A 14 -3.64 47.47 79.85
N PHE A 15 -4.97 47.42 79.72
CA PHE A 15 -5.83 46.80 80.72
C PHE A 15 -5.68 45.27 80.75
N ALA A 16 -5.60 44.64 79.58
CA ALA A 16 -5.37 43.20 79.45
C ALA A 16 -3.98 42.80 79.99
N GLU A 17 -2.95 43.61 79.75
CA GLU A 17 -1.60 43.40 80.26
C GLU A 17 -1.53 43.51 81.80
N ARG A 18 -2.31 44.41 82.40
CA ARG A 18 -2.38 44.56 83.87
C ARG A 18 -3.18 43.46 84.56
N CYS A 19 -4.29 43.00 83.95
CA CYS A 19 -5.15 41.99 84.56
C CYS A 19 -4.64 40.56 84.29
N ASN A 20 -4.01 40.36 83.13
CA ASN A 20 -3.46 39.09 82.65
C ASN A 20 -4.42 37.88 82.76
N GLU A 21 -5.73 38.12 82.63
CA GLU A 21 -6.75 37.07 82.65
C GLU A 21 -7.02 36.55 81.23
N PRO A 22 -7.10 35.22 81.02
CA PRO A 22 -7.35 34.62 79.70
C PRO A 22 -8.64 35.11 79.01
N ALA A 23 -9.71 35.32 79.76
CA ALA A 23 -11.00 35.78 79.23
C ALA A 23 -10.92 37.21 78.65
N VAL A 24 -10.13 38.08 79.29
CA VAL A 24 -9.93 39.48 78.85
C VAL A 24 -9.10 39.51 77.57
N TRP A 25 -8.06 38.68 77.48
CA TRP A 25 -7.23 38.55 76.28
C TRP A 25 -8.02 37.99 75.09
N SER A 26 -8.90 36.99 75.28
CA SER A 26 -9.74 36.44 74.21
C SER A 26 -10.72 37.49 73.65
N GLN A 27 -11.34 38.27 74.53
CA GLN A 27 -12.27 39.32 74.12
C GLN A 27 -11.57 40.50 73.41
N LEU A 28 -10.36 40.87 73.86
CA LEU A 28 -9.50 41.85 73.19
C LEU A 28 -9.10 41.37 71.79
N ALA A 29 -8.65 40.12 71.70
CA ALA A 29 -8.18 39.54 70.44
C ALA A 29 -9.29 39.47 69.39
N LYS A 30 -10.52 39.12 69.78
CA LYS A 30 -11.70 39.17 68.89
C LYS A 30 -11.97 40.57 68.36
N ALA A 31 -11.83 41.59 69.21
CA ALA A 31 -12.03 42.98 68.81
C ALA A 31 -10.90 43.53 67.92
N GLN A 32 -9.66 43.15 68.16
CA GLN A 32 -8.51 43.51 67.33
C GLN A 32 -8.63 42.89 65.92
N LEU A 33 -9.12 41.66 65.84
CA LEU A 33 -9.37 40.94 64.60
C LEU A 33 -10.46 41.63 63.76
N GLN A 34 -11.55 42.06 64.38
CA GLN A 34 -12.61 42.83 63.71
C GLN A 34 -12.15 44.20 63.18
N LYS A 35 -11.10 44.79 63.77
CA LYS A 35 -10.50 46.04 63.29
C LYS A 35 -9.33 45.84 62.32
N GLY A 36 -9.05 44.60 61.91
CA GLY A 36 -8.01 44.27 60.93
C GLY A 36 -6.58 44.27 61.48
N MET A 37 -6.37 44.37 62.79
CA MET A 37 -5.05 44.30 63.42
C MET A 37 -4.70 42.84 63.72
N VAL A 38 -4.41 42.09 62.66
CA VAL A 38 -4.29 40.62 62.69
C VAL A 38 -3.11 40.14 63.54
N LYS A 39 -1.97 40.84 63.48
CA LYS A 39 -0.76 40.48 64.25
C LYS A 39 -0.97 40.54 65.75
N GLU A 40 -1.49 41.67 66.21
CA GLU A 40 -1.77 41.94 67.61
C GLU A 40 -2.91 41.06 68.14
N ALA A 41 -3.90 40.77 67.28
CA ALA A 41 -4.97 39.82 67.60
C ALA A 41 -4.43 38.39 67.81
N ILE A 42 -3.52 37.93 66.94
CA ILE A 42 -2.88 36.62 67.07
C ILE A 42 -2.07 36.53 68.36
N ASP A 43 -1.22 37.51 68.65
CA ASP A 43 -0.43 37.53 69.89
C ASP A 43 -1.32 37.56 71.15
N SER A 44 -2.42 38.32 71.10
CA SER A 44 -3.39 38.39 72.18
C SER A 44 -4.14 37.06 72.37
N TYR A 45 -4.47 36.35 71.29
CA TYR A 45 -5.04 35.01 71.37
C TYR A 45 -4.03 33.95 71.87
N ILE A 46 -2.74 34.10 71.55
CA ILE A 46 -1.67 33.25 72.09
C ILE A 46 -1.54 33.47 73.61
N LYS A 47 -1.60 34.72 74.07
CA LYS A 47 -1.61 35.05 75.52
C LYS A 47 -2.89 34.59 76.23
N ALA A 48 -4.03 34.66 75.54
CA ALA A 48 -5.32 34.14 76.03
C ALA A 48 -5.36 32.62 76.12
N ASP A 49 -4.49 31.95 75.35
CA ASP A 49 -4.41 30.50 75.30
C ASP A 49 -5.77 29.90 74.82
N ASP A 50 -6.53 30.64 74.00
CA ASP A 50 -7.91 30.32 73.61
C ASP A 50 -8.01 29.99 72.11
N PRO A 51 -8.43 28.75 71.73
CA PRO A 51 -8.60 28.35 70.35
C PRO A 51 -9.98 28.71 69.76
N SER A 52 -10.92 29.28 70.52
CA SER A 52 -12.35 29.35 70.16
C SER A 52 -12.69 30.04 68.82
N SER A 53 -11.86 30.99 68.36
CA SER A 53 -12.11 31.77 67.13
C SER A 53 -11.20 31.38 65.96
N TYR A 54 -10.72 30.13 65.90
CA TYR A 54 -9.72 29.71 64.91
C TYR A 54 -10.14 29.97 63.44
N MET A 55 -11.43 29.87 63.07
CA MET A 55 -11.89 30.13 61.69
C MET A 55 -11.73 31.60 61.28
N GLU A 56 -12.13 32.53 62.15
CA GLU A 56 -12.01 33.97 61.89
C GLU A 56 -10.54 34.39 61.83
N VAL A 57 -9.70 33.83 62.71
CA VAL A 57 -8.25 34.09 62.73
C VAL A 57 -7.57 33.59 61.47
N VAL A 58 -7.88 32.36 61.01
CA VAL A 58 -7.33 31.81 59.77
C VAL A 58 -7.74 32.67 58.58
N GLN A 59 -9.01 33.06 58.47
CA GLN A 59 -9.48 33.88 57.35
C GLN A 59 -8.81 35.26 57.32
N ALA A 60 -8.69 35.92 58.48
CA ALA A 60 -8.04 37.22 58.59
C ALA A 60 -6.52 37.13 58.35
N ALA A 61 -5.86 36.06 58.80
CA ALA A 61 -4.45 35.81 58.54
C ALA A 61 -4.17 35.50 57.06
N ASN A 62 -5.04 34.71 56.41
CA ASN A 62 -4.96 34.43 54.97
C ASN A 62 -5.12 35.72 54.15
N ALA A 63 -6.03 36.63 54.55
CA ALA A 63 -6.26 37.90 53.88
C ALA A 63 -5.11 38.91 54.08
N SER A 64 -4.45 38.88 55.24
CA SER A 64 -3.35 39.80 55.59
C SER A 64 -1.95 39.29 55.24
N GLY A 65 -1.83 38.02 54.84
CA GLY A 65 -0.56 37.40 54.46
C GLY A 65 0.40 37.13 55.62
N ASN A 66 -0.07 37.20 56.88
CA ASN A 66 0.75 37.01 58.08
C ASN A 66 0.86 35.53 58.46
N TRP A 67 1.54 34.73 57.62
CA TRP A 67 1.62 33.28 57.76
C TRP A 67 2.51 32.81 58.93
N GLU A 68 3.57 33.55 59.26
CA GLU A 68 4.52 33.14 60.31
C GLU A 68 3.93 33.21 61.72
N GLU A 69 3.15 34.26 61.99
CA GLU A 69 2.42 34.43 63.26
C GLU A 69 1.24 33.45 63.33
N LEU A 70 0.58 33.19 62.19
CA LEU A 70 -0.47 32.18 62.09
C LEU A 70 0.03 30.77 62.45
N VAL A 71 1.23 30.37 62.00
CA VAL A 71 1.82 29.07 62.37
C VAL A 71 1.96 28.94 63.89
N LYS A 72 2.43 29.98 64.58
CA LYS A 72 2.56 29.97 66.06
C LYS A 72 1.21 29.82 66.75
N TYR A 73 0.19 30.54 66.26
CA TYR A 73 -1.17 30.43 66.78
C TYR A 73 -1.75 29.03 66.61
N LEU A 74 -1.61 28.46 65.40
CA LEU A 74 -2.14 27.14 65.08
C LEU A 74 -1.39 26.01 65.81
N GLN A 75 -0.09 26.17 66.10
CA GLN A 75 0.67 25.26 66.97
C GLN A 75 0.16 25.25 68.42
N MET A 76 -0.21 26.42 68.96
CA MET A 76 -0.88 26.53 70.26
C MET A 76 -2.26 25.89 70.21
N ALA A 77 -3.07 26.24 69.20
CA ALA A 77 -4.43 25.74 69.04
C ALA A 77 -4.47 24.21 68.95
N ARG A 78 -3.52 23.57 68.26
CA ARG A 78 -3.38 22.10 68.19
C ARG A 78 -3.19 21.44 69.55
N LYS A 79 -2.46 22.06 70.49
CA LYS A 79 -2.25 21.49 71.83
C LYS A 79 -3.55 21.40 72.62
N LYS A 80 -4.52 22.27 72.34
CA LYS A 80 -5.81 22.35 73.05
C LYS A 80 -6.96 21.68 72.30
N ALA A 81 -7.02 21.86 70.99
CA ALA A 81 -8.06 21.33 70.11
C ALA A 81 -7.41 20.61 68.91
N ARG A 82 -7.47 19.26 68.91
CA ARG A 82 -7.04 18.43 67.77
C ARG A 82 -8.15 18.34 66.72
N GLU A 83 -8.54 19.49 66.17
CA GLU A 83 -9.55 19.57 65.12
C GLU A 83 -8.91 19.46 63.72
N SER A 84 -9.57 18.72 62.84
CA SER A 84 -9.09 18.46 61.48
C SER A 84 -8.87 19.75 60.68
N TYR A 85 -9.75 20.75 60.83
CA TYR A 85 -9.64 22.03 60.12
C TYR A 85 -8.37 22.81 60.54
N VAL A 86 -8.10 22.87 61.84
CA VAL A 86 -6.92 23.57 62.39
C VAL A 86 -5.62 22.90 61.94
N GLU A 87 -5.57 21.57 61.96
CA GLU A 87 -4.40 20.83 61.47
C GLU A 87 -4.22 20.96 59.95
N THR A 88 -5.31 21.01 59.17
CA THR A 88 -5.28 21.19 57.71
C THR A 88 -4.70 22.57 57.33
N GLU A 89 -5.18 23.64 57.98
CA GLU A 89 -4.69 25.00 57.73
C GLU A 89 -3.27 25.22 58.29
N LEU A 90 -2.89 24.49 59.36
CA LEU A 90 -1.51 24.51 59.86
C LEU A 90 -0.53 23.94 58.83
N ILE A 91 -0.84 22.80 58.21
CA ILE A 91 0.00 22.24 57.14
C ILE A 91 0.14 23.24 55.99
N PHE A 92 -0.96 23.89 55.59
CA PHE A 92 -0.93 24.88 54.51
C PHE A 92 -0.08 26.11 54.87
N ALA A 93 -0.19 26.61 56.10
CA ALA A 93 0.62 27.74 56.59
C ALA A 93 2.11 27.36 56.72
N LEU A 94 2.43 26.12 57.12
CA LEU A 94 3.80 25.59 57.15
C LEU A 94 4.39 25.47 55.74
N ALA A 95 3.57 25.04 54.76
CA ALA A 95 3.97 25.01 53.36
C ALA A 95 4.28 26.43 52.83
N LYS A 96 3.44 27.42 53.14
CA LYS A 96 3.66 28.83 52.74
C LYS A 96 4.86 29.50 53.38
N THR A 97 5.21 29.11 54.60
CA THR A 97 6.36 29.67 55.33
C THR A 97 7.68 28.98 54.97
N ASN A 98 7.66 28.04 54.03
CA ASN A 98 8.82 27.26 53.57
C ASN A 98 9.54 26.48 54.69
N ARG A 99 8.84 26.14 55.76
CA ARG A 99 9.38 25.35 56.89
C ARG A 99 9.20 23.86 56.62
N LEU A 100 9.90 23.36 55.60
CA LEU A 100 9.73 21.99 55.08
C LEU A 100 10.07 20.91 56.12
N ALA A 101 11.05 21.15 57.00
CA ALA A 101 11.43 20.19 58.04
C ALA A 101 10.33 20.03 59.11
N GLU A 102 9.72 21.14 59.55
CA GLU A 102 8.58 21.11 60.49
C GLU A 102 7.35 20.44 59.84
N LEU A 103 7.16 20.65 58.54
CA LEU A 103 6.10 20.01 57.77
C LEU A 103 6.31 18.49 57.64
N GLU A 104 7.54 18.04 57.38
CA GLU A 104 7.86 16.61 57.27
C GLU A 104 7.72 15.87 58.61
N GLU A 105 8.19 16.48 59.71
CA GLU A 105 7.98 15.95 61.05
C GLU A 105 6.47 15.88 61.40
N PHE A 106 5.71 16.90 61.00
CA PHE A 106 4.27 16.96 61.22
C PHE A 106 3.51 15.87 60.47
N ILE A 107 3.88 15.59 59.22
CA ILE A 107 3.19 14.58 58.41
C ILE A 107 3.52 13.15 58.88
N ASN A 108 4.75 12.91 59.35
CA ASN A 108 5.16 11.62 59.89
C ASN A 108 4.54 11.30 61.27
N GLY A 109 4.04 12.32 61.98
CA GLY A 109 3.32 12.18 63.23
C GLY A 109 1.82 11.85 63.06
N PRO A 110 1.13 11.43 64.14
CA PRO A 110 -0.31 11.21 64.11
C PRO A 110 -1.06 12.53 63.84
N ASN A 111 -1.82 12.57 62.76
CA ASN A 111 -2.58 13.72 62.28
C ASN A 111 -4.02 13.33 61.88
N ASN A 112 -4.94 14.29 62.01
CA ASN A 112 -6.34 14.19 61.55
C ASN A 112 -6.62 15.15 60.37
N ALA A 113 -5.57 15.68 59.74
CA ALA A 113 -5.66 16.69 58.69
C ALA A 113 -6.10 16.12 57.34
N HIS A 114 -6.77 16.94 56.52
CA HIS A 114 -7.10 16.63 55.13
C HIS A 114 -5.92 16.92 54.20
N ILE A 115 -4.89 16.09 54.25
CA ILE A 115 -3.62 16.27 53.53
C ILE A 115 -3.80 16.41 52.00
N GLN A 116 -4.78 15.73 51.41
CA GLN A 116 -5.09 15.84 49.97
C GLN A 116 -5.46 17.26 49.55
N GLN A 117 -6.38 17.91 50.28
CA GLN A 117 -6.85 19.26 49.95
C GLN A 117 -5.71 20.28 50.07
N VAL A 118 -4.82 20.08 51.05
CA VAL A 118 -3.62 20.92 51.20
C VAL A 118 -2.67 20.69 50.03
N GLY A 119 -2.44 19.44 49.63
CA GLY A 119 -1.64 19.11 48.45
C GLY A 119 -2.16 19.75 47.16
N ASP A 120 -3.48 19.72 46.93
CA ASP A 120 -4.11 20.35 45.78
C ASP A 120 -3.93 21.88 45.80
N ARG A 121 -4.16 22.53 46.97
CA ARG A 121 -3.92 23.98 47.11
C ARG A 121 -2.44 24.35 46.91
N CYS A 122 -1.52 23.58 47.47
CA CYS A 122 -0.08 23.80 47.27
C CYS A 122 0.33 23.63 45.81
N TYR A 123 -0.31 22.70 45.08
CA TYR A 123 -0.12 22.52 43.64
C TYR A 123 -0.57 23.76 42.85
N ASP A 124 -1.77 24.26 43.14
CA ASP A 124 -2.35 25.43 42.47
C ASP A 124 -1.53 26.70 42.71
N GLU A 125 -0.92 26.84 43.89
CA GLU A 125 -0.02 27.94 44.22
C GLU A 125 1.45 27.71 43.78
N LYS A 126 1.73 26.64 43.02
CA LYS A 126 3.06 26.29 42.46
C LYS A 126 4.15 25.97 43.51
N MET A 127 3.77 25.57 44.72
CA MET A 127 4.70 25.14 45.78
C MET A 127 5.00 23.65 45.66
N TYR A 128 5.75 23.28 44.63
CA TYR A 128 5.93 21.88 44.26
C TYR A 128 6.75 21.06 45.27
N GLU A 129 7.71 21.65 45.99
CA GLU A 129 8.50 20.95 47.02
C GLU A 129 7.64 20.50 48.21
N ALA A 130 6.78 21.39 48.71
CA ALA A 130 5.82 21.05 49.76
C ALA A 130 4.77 20.05 49.25
N ALA A 131 4.26 20.24 48.04
CA ALA A 131 3.30 19.33 47.42
C ALA A 131 3.87 17.91 47.22
N LYS A 132 5.16 17.77 46.89
CA LYS A 132 5.86 16.49 46.79
C LYS A 132 5.82 15.71 48.11
N LEU A 133 6.16 16.35 49.22
CA LEU A 133 6.12 15.72 50.55
C LEU A 133 4.70 15.29 50.92
N LEU A 134 3.71 16.14 50.64
CA LEU A 134 2.31 15.87 50.94
C LEU A 134 1.76 14.70 50.10
N TYR A 135 1.97 14.72 48.79
CA TYR A 135 1.45 13.66 47.90
C TYR A 135 2.16 12.32 48.08
N ASN A 136 3.44 12.32 48.47
CA ASN A 136 4.15 11.08 48.78
C ASN A 136 3.55 10.37 50.00
N ASN A 137 3.20 11.13 51.05
CA ASN A 137 2.56 10.58 52.24
C ASN A 137 1.11 10.13 52.00
N VAL A 138 0.38 10.86 51.17
CA VAL A 138 -1.01 10.52 50.77
C VAL A 138 -1.08 9.35 49.78
N SER A 139 0.05 8.94 49.20
CA SER A 139 0.11 7.96 48.11
C SER A 139 -0.69 8.37 46.86
N ASN A 140 -0.93 9.66 46.64
CA ASN A 140 -1.54 10.16 45.40
C ASN A 140 -0.46 10.32 44.32
N PHE A 141 -0.09 9.18 43.71
CA PHE A 141 1.02 9.11 42.76
C PHE A 141 0.75 9.87 41.45
N GLY A 142 -0.51 10.10 41.08
CA GLY A 142 -0.87 10.83 39.86
C GLY A 142 -0.48 12.30 39.93
N ARG A 143 -0.94 12.99 40.98
CA ARG A 143 -0.55 14.40 41.24
C ARG A 143 0.91 14.52 41.63
N LEU A 144 1.47 13.53 42.34
CA LEU A 144 2.89 13.47 42.66
C LEU A 144 3.76 13.49 41.40
N ALA A 145 3.45 12.65 40.41
CA ALA A 145 4.20 12.63 39.16
C ALA A 145 4.14 13.99 38.43
N SER A 146 2.96 14.62 38.41
CA SER A 146 2.77 15.97 37.87
C SER A 146 3.60 17.04 38.62
N THR A 147 3.67 16.98 39.96
CA THR A 147 4.55 17.87 40.74
C THR A 147 6.02 17.66 40.46
N LEU A 148 6.46 16.40 40.35
CA LEU A 148 7.86 16.03 40.14
C LEU A 148 8.34 16.45 38.75
N VAL A 149 7.45 16.39 37.76
CA VAL A 149 7.66 16.96 36.43
C VAL A 149 7.96 18.45 36.51
N HIS A 150 7.15 19.23 37.24
CA HIS A 150 7.37 20.67 37.39
C HIS A 150 8.65 21.02 38.16
N LEU A 151 9.13 20.12 39.03
CA LEU A 151 10.42 20.22 39.72
C LEU A 151 11.62 19.83 38.83
N GLY A 152 11.40 19.30 37.62
CA GLY A 152 12.45 18.80 36.73
C GLY A 152 13.06 17.46 37.16
N GLU A 153 12.50 16.80 38.19
CA GLU A 153 12.94 15.48 38.65
C GLU A 153 12.28 14.36 37.83
N TYR A 154 12.63 14.26 36.55
CA TYR A 154 11.98 13.35 35.61
C TYR A 154 12.07 11.88 36.00
N GLN A 155 13.21 11.42 36.53
CA GLN A 155 13.39 10.03 36.97
C GLN A 155 12.36 9.64 38.05
N ALA A 156 12.20 10.49 39.06
CA ALA A 156 11.24 10.26 40.12
C ALA A 156 9.79 10.37 39.62
N ALA A 157 9.53 11.24 38.64
CA ALA A 157 8.22 11.35 38.00
C ALA A 157 7.81 10.06 37.26
N VAL A 158 8.75 9.40 36.56
CA VAL A 158 8.50 8.10 35.90
C VAL A 158 8.16 7.01 36.92
N ASP A 159 8.88 6.96 38.05
CA ASP A 159 8.57 6.00 39.12
C ASP A 159 7.21 6.29 39.78
N GLY A 160 6.86 7.58 39.93
CA GLY A 160 5.53 8.02 40.35
C GLY A 160 4.43 7.56 39.38
N ALA A 161 4.64 7.75 38.08
CA ALA A 161 3.70 7.29 37.05
C ALA A 161 3.53 5.78 37.04
N ARG A 162 4.61 5.01 37.27
CA ARG A 162 4.57 3.55 37.40
C ARG A 162 3.71 3.10 38.58
N LYS A 163 3.81 3.78 39.72
CA LYS A 163 2.98 3.50 40.90
C LYS A 163 1.52 3.92 40.71
N ALA A 164 1.28 5.03 40.00
CA ALA A 164 -0.07 5.51 39.69
C ALA A 164 -0.82 4.60 38.70
N ASN A 165 -0.09 4.04 37.72
CA ASN A 165 -0.60 3.18 36.66
C ASN A 165 -1.84 3.74 35.94
N SER A 166 -1.85 5.05 35.69
CA SER A 166 -2.92 5.77 34.98
C SER A 166 -2.40 6.31 33.66
N THR A 167 -3.15 6.10 32.57
CA THR A 167 -2.80 6.56 31.21
C THR A 167 -2.60 8.07 31.16
N ARG A 168 -3.48 8.83 31.84
CA ARG A 168 -3.38 10.28 31.93
C ARG A 168 -2.06 10.73 32.57
N THR A 169 -1.65 10.09 33.67
CA THR A 169 -0.40 10.44 34.35
C THR A 169 0.81 10.11 33.48
N TRP A 170 0.80 8.96 32.79
CA TRP A 170 1.85 8.63 31.83
C TRP A 170 1.97 9.67 30.72
N LYS A 171 0.85 10.16 30.18
CA LYS A 171 0.83 11.22 29.16
C LYS A 171 1.45 12.52 29.66
N GLU A 172 1.01 13.01 30.82
CA GLU A 172 1.54 14.25 31.41
C GLU A 172 3.06 14.15 31.61
N VAL A 173 3.55 13.03 32.16
CA VAL A 173 4.99 12.80 32.35
C VAL A 173 5.73 12.66 31.03
N CYS A 174 5.20 11.91 30.07
CA CYS A 174 5.82 11.74 28.76
C CYS A 174 5.99 13.07 28.04
N PHE A 175 4.91 13.85 27.93
CA PHE A 175 4.90 15.16 27.27
C PHE A 175 5.89 16.13 27.88
N ALA A 176 6.00 16.14 29.21
CA ALA A 176 6.98 16.96 29.88
C ALA A 176 8.41 16.44 29.73
N CYS A 177 8.63 15.12 29.70
CA CYS A 177 9.95 14.57 29.38
C CYS A 177 10.39 14.92 27.95
N VAL A 178 9.46 14.99 26.99
CA VAL A 178 9.76 15.48 25.63
C VAL A 178 10.15 16.96 25.65
N ASP A 179 9.40 17.80 26.36
CA ASP A 179 9.71 19.23 26.50
C ASP A 179 11.07 19.46 27.20
N GLY A 180 11.37 18.61 28.19
CA GLY A 180 12.64 18.58 28.93
C GLY A 180 13.81 17.94 28.17
N LYS A 181 13.59 17.42 26.95
CA LYS A 181 14.59 16.71 26.11
C LYS A 181 15.18 15.44 26.74
N GLU A 182 14.48 14.84 27.70
CA GLU A 182 14.85 13.57 28.33
C GLU A 182 14.23 12.40 27.56
N PHE A 183 14.72 12.15 26.35
CA PHE A 183 14.11 11.20 25.41
C PHE A 183 14.13 9.75 25.91
N ARG A 184 15.17 9.35 26.66
CA ARG A 184 15.25 7.99 27.21
C ARG A 184 14.13 7.70 28.21
N LEU A 185 13.79 8.67 29.05
CA LEU A 185 12.68 8.57 30.00
C LEU A 185 11.33 8.71 29.30
N ALA A 186 11.24 9.62 28.32
CA ALA A 186 10.06 9.77 27.48
C ALA A 186 9.73 8.48 26.73
N GLN A 187 10.74 7.76 26.22
CA GLN A 187 10.55 6.47 25.54
C GLN A 187 9.96 5.43 26.48
N MET A 188 10.51 5.27 27.69
CA MET A 188 9.97 4.34 28.69
C MET A 188 8.51 4.66 29.05
N CYS A 189 8.18 5.95 29.21
CA CYS A 189 6.80 6.38 29.46
C CYS A 189 5.90 6.14 28.24
N GLY A 190 6.39 6.47 27.05
CA GLY A 190 5.71 6.31 25.78
C GLY A 190 5.29 4.86 25.53
N LEU A 191 6.16 3.89 25.85
CA LEU A 191 5.86 2.46 25.75
C LEU A 191 4.64 2.03 26.58
N HIS A 192 4.33 2.71 27.69
CA HIS A 192 3.13 2.43 28.48
C HIS A 192 1.87 3.10 27.93
N ILE A 193 2.02 4.16 27.11
CA ILE A 193 0.91 4.91 26.50
C ILE A 193 0.49 4.26 25.18
N VAL A 194 1.45 3.96 24.29
CA VAL A 194 1.20 3.41 22.95
C VAL A 194 0.48 2.07 22.93
N VAL A 195 0.41 1.38 24.07
CA VAL A 195 -0.36 0.15 24.21
C VAL A 195 -1.88 0.40 24.10
N HIS A 196 -2.31 1.63 24.39
CA HIS A 196 -3.70 2.07 24.32
C HIS A 196 -3.97 2.72 22.96
N ALA A 197 -4.82 2.10 22.15
CA ALA A 197 -5.11 2.53 20.79
C ALA A 197 -5.70 3.95 20.70
N ASP A 198 -6.57 4.31 21.65
CA ASP A 198 -7.26 5.60 21.66
C ASP A 198 -6.32 6.78 21.92
N GLU A 199 -5.18 6.53 22.56
CA GLU A 199 -4.21 7.56 22.96
C GLU A 199 -3.05 7.73 21.96
N LEU A 200 -2.94 6.81 20.99
CA LEU A 200 -1.84 6.78 20.04
C LEU A 200 -1.82 8.01 19.13
N GLU A 201 -3.00 8.45 18.66
CA GLU A 201 -3.13 9.59 17.75
C GLU A 201 -2.69 10.91 18.42
N GLU A 202 -3.09 11.14 19.67
CA GLU A 202 -2.71 12.34 20.41
C GLU A 202 -1.20 12.37 20.68
N LEU A 203 -0.61 11.22 21.05
CA LEU A 203 0.84 11.10 21.26
C LEU A 203 1.63 11.42 19.99
N ILE A 204 1.17 10.93 18.83
CA ILE A 204 1.82 11.19 17.55
C ILE A 204 1.76 12.68 17.21
N ASN A 205 0.59 13.32 17.33
CA ASN A 205 0.46 14.75 17.04
C ASN A 205 1.40 15.58 17.93
N TYR A 206 1.50 15.23 19.23
CA TYR A 206 2.40 15.92 20.16
C TYR A 206 3.88 15.84 19.77
N TYR A 207 4.34 14.65 19.35
CA TYR A 207 5.71 14.44 18.88
C TYR A 207 5.96 15.11 17.51
N GLN A 208 4.96 15.10 16.63
CA GLN A 208 5.06 15.70 15.29
C GLN A 208 5.14 17.23 15.35
N ASP A 209 4.32 17.88 16.18
CA ASP A 209 4.32 19.35 16.35
C ASP A 209 5.66 19.89 16.84
N ARG A 210 6.44 19.06 17.55
CA ARG A 210 7.77 19.39 18.07
C ARG A 210 8.92 18.94 17.17
N GLY A 211 8.63 18.16 16.13
CA GLY A 211 9.63 17.67 15.19
C GLY A 211 10.48 16.48 15.68
N TYR A 212 10.09 15.78 16.74
CA TYR A 212 10.87 14.67 17.31
C TYR A 212 10.53 13.32 16.66
N PHE A 213 10.68 13.22 15.34
CA PHE A 213 10.24 12.04 14.57
C PHE A 213 11.12 10.80 14.78
N GLU A 214 12.43 10.97 14.96
CA GLU A 214 13.39 9.86 15.15
C GLU A 214 13.10 9.08 16.45
N GLU A 215 12.85 9.81 17.53
CA GLU A 215 12.52 9.23 18.84
C GLU A 215 11.15 8.54 18.81
N LEU A 216 10.17 9.12 18.11
CA LEU A 216 8.85 8.51 17.93
C LEU A 216 8.95 7.19 17.15
N ILE A 217 9.71 7.15 16.06
CA ILE A 217 9.93 5.94 15.26
C ILE A 217 10.62 4.87 16.11
N THR A 218 11.68 5.23 16.84
CA THR A 218 12.44 4.29 17.69
C THR A 218 11.57 3.74 18.84
N MET A 219 10.73 4.60 19.43
CA MET A 219 9.78 4.20 20.46
C MET A 219 8.73 3.22 19.92
N LEU A 220 8.16 3.48 18.73
CA LEU A 220 7.22 2.57 18.09
C LEU A 220 7.89 1.25 17.70
N GLU A 221 9.10 1.26 17.14
CA GLU A 221 9.88 0.05 16.83
C GLU A 221 10.01 -0.87 18.07
N ALA A 222 10.32 -0.29 19.24
CA ALA A 222 10.37 -1.04 20.49
C ALA A 222 8.98 -1.51 20.95
N ALA A 223 7.95 -0.68 20.76
CA ALA A 223 6.59 -0.99 21.16
C ALA A 223 5.95 -2.14 20.36
N LEU A 224 6.35 -2.32 19.09
CA LEU A 224 5.91 -3.43 18.25
C LEU A 224 6.28 -4.81 18.83
N GLY A 225 7.35 -4.88 19.64
CA GLY A 225 7.78 -6.12 20.32
C GLY A 225 6.97 -6.47 21.57
N LEU A 226 6.05 -5.61 22.02
CA LEU A 226 5.22 -5.85 23.19
C LEU A 226 4.06 -6.81 22.86
N GLU A 227 3.72 -7.72 23.79
CA GLU A 227 2.60 -8.67 23.62
C GLU A 227 1.25 -7.98 23.34
N ARG A 228 1.08 -6.75 23.84
CA ARG A 228 -0.15 -5.97 23.68
C ARG A 228 -0.14 -5.05 22.45
N ALA A 229 0.73 -5.29 21.47
CA ALA A 229 0.77 -4.49 20.25
C ALA A 229 -0.53 -4.66 19.42
N HIS A 230 -1.08 -3.55 18.93
CA HIS A 230 -2.32 -3.51 18.16
C HIS A 230 -2.11 -2.91 16.75
N MET A 231 -3.10 -3.05 15.86
CA MET A 231 -3.02 -2.67 14.44
C MET A 231 -2.65 -1.18 14.21
N GLY A 232 -3.12 -0.29 15.08
CA GLY A 232 -2.84 1.15 15.04
C GLY A 232 -1.34 1.45 15.03
N MET A 233 -0.57 0.75 15.86
CA MET A 233 0.89 0.95 15.97
C MET A 233 1.61 0.65 14.64
N PHE A 234 1.27 -0.46 13.98
CA PHE A 234 1.86 -0.82 12.68
C PHE A 234 1.48 0.18 11.58
N THR A 235 0.26 0.70 11.64
CA THR A 235 -0.28 1.64 10.66
C THR A 235 0.38 3.01 10.78
N GLU A 236 0.47 3.54 11.99
CA GLU A 236 1.10 4.84 12.23
C GLU A 236 2.61 4.79 12.01
N LEU A 237 3.27 3.69 12.38
CA LEU A 237 4.68 3.49 12.06
C LEU A 237 4.93 3.48 10.55
N ALA A 238 4.06 2.85 9.76
CA ALA A 238 4.15 2.89 8.30
C ALA A 238 3.99 4.31 7.73
N ILE A 239 3.10 5.13 8.31
CA ILE A 239 2.93 6.54 7.91
C ILE A 239 4.18 7.37 8.24
N LEU A 240 4.86 7.07 9.36
CA LEU A 240 6.12 7.73 9.69
C LEU A 240 7.26 7.28 8.77
N TYR A 241 7.36 5.98 8.48
CA TYR A 241 8.35 5.48 7.53
C TYR A 241 8.15 6.03 6.13
N SER A 242 6.91 6.21 5.68
CA SER A 242 6.67 6.78 4.35
C SER A 242 7.22 8.20 4.20
N LYS A 243 7.13 9.02 5.26
CA LYS A 243 7.59 10.41 5.25
C LYS A 243 9.09 10.56 5.52
N PHE A 244 9.64 9.78 6.45
CA PHE A 244 10.98 10.04 7.00
C PHE A 244 12.02 8.98 6.66
N LYS A 245 11.63 7.70 6.50
CA LYS A 245 12.57 6.59 6.23
C LYS A 245 12.04 5.62 5.16
N PRO A 246 12.06 6.01 3.88
CA PRO A 246 11.63 5.16 2.77
C PRO A 246 12.30 3.78 2.74
N GLN A 247 13.59 3.70 3.10
CA GLN A 247 14.38 2.48 3.01
C GLN A 247 13.85 1.36 3.93
N LYS A 248 13.33 1.71 5.11
CA LYS A 248 12.76 0.75 6.08
C LYS A 248 11.29 0.40 5.79
N MET A 249 10.60 1.25 5.01
CA MET A 249 9.17 1.09 4.74
C MET A 249 8.86 -0.27 4.10
N ARG A 250 9.69 -0.69 3.14
CA ARG A 250 9.53 -1.98 2.45
C ARG A 250 9.59 -3.17 3.40
N GLU A 251 10.63 -3.21 4.22
CA GLU A 251 10.86 -4.30 5.18
C GLU A 251 9.70 -4.40 6.19
N HIS A 252 9.23 -3.25 6.68
CA HIS A 252 8.09 -3.18 7.59
C HIS A 252 6.82 -3.76 6.98
N LEU A 253 6.50 -3.37 5.75
CA LEU A 253 5.31 -3.88 5.06
C LEU A 253 5.41 -5.36 4.74
N GLU A 254 6.58 -5.84 4.33
CA GLU A 254 6.79 -7.25 3.99
C GLU A 254 6.58 -8.17 5.20
N LEU A 255 6.95 -7.71 6.40
CA LEU A 255 6.75 -8.44 7.65
C LEU A 255 5.33 -8.29 8.23
N PHE A 256 4.74 -7.10 8.17
CA PHE A 256 3.55 -6.75 8.97
C PHE A 256 2.29 -6.39 8.18
N TRP A 257 2.24 -6.65 6.87
CA TRP A 257 1.07 -6.33 6.02
C TRP A 257 -0.27 -6.90 6.53
N SER A 258 -0.28 -8.00 7.28
CA SER A 258 -1.51 -8.61 7.81
C SER A 258 -2.11 -7.87 9.01
N ARG A 259 -1.31 -7.03 9.69
CA ARG A 259 -1.68 -6.31 10.92
C ARG A 259 -1.74 -4.80 10.72
N VAL A 260 -1.92 -4.34 9.48
CA VAL A 260 -1.91 -2.92 9.12
C VAL A 260 -3.21 -2.52 8.44
N ASN A 261 -3.63 -1.26 8.61
CA ASN A 261 -4.75 -0.70 7.85
C ASN A 261 -4.29 -0.27 6.46
N ILE A 262 -4.51 -1.14 5.47
CA ILE A 262 -4.04 -0.95 4.09
C ILE A 262 -4.57 0.35 3.45
N PRO A 263 -5.88 0.67 3.46
CA PRO A 263 -6.39 1.92 2.85
C PRO A 263 -5.78 3.21 3.41
N LYS A 264 -5.46 3.24 4.72
CA LYS A 264 -4.82 4.42 5.32
C LYS A 264 -3.35 4.53 4.87
N VAL A 265 -2.63 3.41 4.84
CA VAL A 265 -1.23 3.37 4.40
C VAL A 265 -1.09 3.63 2.91
N LEU A 266 -2.01 3.17 2.07
CA LEU A 266 -2.01 3.46 0.63
C LEU A 266 -2.00 4.96 0.35
N ARG A 267 -2.89 5.73 1.00
CA ARG A 267 -2.90 7.19 0.88
C ARG A 267 -1.58 7.82 1.33
N ALA A 268 -0.99 7.33 2.42
CA ALA A 268 0.28 7.83 2.91
C ALA A 268 1.47 7.46 2.00
N ALA A 269 1.43 6.29 1.36
CA ALA A 269 2.43 5.83 0.40
C ALA A 269 2.33 6.58 -0.93
N GLU A 270 1.11 6.87 -1.40
CA GLU A 270 0.85 7.66 -2.60
C GLU A 270 1.36 9.10 -2.42
N GLN A 271 1.08 9.70 -1.26
CA GLN A 271 1.59 11.03 -0.89
C GLN A 271 3.12 11.08 -0.80
N ALA A 272 3.76 9.96 -0.49
CA ALA A 272 5.21 9.82 -0.38
C ALA A 272 5.89 9.32 -1.66
N HIS A 273 5.12 9.02 -2.72
CA HIS A 273 5.61 8.49 -4.00
C HIS A 273 6.48 7.22 -3.87
N LEU A 274 6.13 6.34 -2.93
CA LEU A 274 6.84 5.07 -2.69
C LEU A 274 6.26 3.95 -3.55
N TRP A 275 6.54 4.00 -4.86
CA TRP A 275 5.87 3.15 -5.85
C TRP A 275 6.13 1.65 -5.68
N ALA A 276 7.33 1.25 -5.25
CA ALA A 276 7.66 -0.16 -5.07
C ALA A 276 6.85 -0.79 -3.92
N GLU A 277 6.71 -0.05 -2.82
CA GLU A 277 5.96 -0.42 -1.62
C GLU A 277 4.45 -0.33 -1.88
N LEU A 278 4.02 0.70 -2.60
CA LEU A 278 2.63 0.93 -2.96
C LEU A 278 2.10 -0.19 -3.87
N VAL A 279 2.89 -0.65 -4.85
CA VAL A 279 2.54 -1.80 -5.68
C VAL A 279 2.45 -3.09 -4.87
N PHE A 280 3.32 -3.27 -3.86
CA PHE A 280 3.22 -4.41 -2.95
C PHE A 280 1.92 -4.35 -2.12
N LEU A 281 1.52 -3.17 -1.65
CA LEU A 281 0.25 -3.00 -0.94
C LEU A 281 -0.94 -3.33 -1.84
N TYR A 282 -0.97 -2.85 -3.09
CA TYR A 282 -2.04 -3.19 -4.02
C TYR A 282 -2.08 -4.68 -4.35
N ASP A 283 -0.93 -5.36 -4.49
CA ASP A 283 -0.89 -6.81 -4.69
C ASP A 283 -1.52 -7.58 -3.52
N LYS A 284 -1.20 -7.19 -2.28
CA LYS A 284 -1.78 -7.81 -1.07
C LYS A 284 -3.24 -7.44 -0.82
N TYR A 285 -3.65 -6.26 -1.28
CA TYR A 285 -5.04 -5.80 -1.18
C TYR A 285 -5.92 -6.32 -2.33
N GLU A 286 -5.36 -7.12 -3.24
CA GLU A 286 -6.05 -7.67 -4.42
C GLU A 286 -6.56 -6.59 -5.41
N GLU A 287 -6.07 -5.35 -5.28
CA GLU A 287 -6.30 -4.27 -6.25
C GLU A 287 -5.25 -4.31 -7.38
N TYR A 288 -5.25 -5.42 -8.11
CA TYR A 288 -4.29 -5.68 -9.19
C TYR A 288 -4.34 -4.63 -10.30
N ASP A 289 -5.52 -4.08 -10.58
CA ASP A 289 -5.72 -3.03 -11.59
C ASP A 289 -4.85 -1.80 -11.28
N ASN A 290 -4.88 -1.35 -10.02
CA ASN A 290 -4.12 -0.19 -9.56
C ASN A 290 -2.62 -0.51 -9.52
N ALA A 291 -2.24 -1.72 -9.08
CA ALA A 291 -0.85 -2.18 -9.09
C ALA A 291 -0.22 -2.09 -10.50
N ILE A 292 -0.92 -2.58 -11.52
CA ILE A 292 -0.44 -2.55 -12.91
C ILE A 292 -0.32 -1.11 -13.42
N ILE A 293 -1.31 -0.26 -13.15
CA ILE A 293 -1.27 1.15 -13.56
C ILE A 293 -0.06 1.86 -12.93
N THR A 294 0.22 1.61 -11.65
CA THR A 294 1.39 2.18 -10.98
C THR A 294 2.70 1.69 -11.61
N MET A 295 2.82 0.39 -11.91
CA MET A 295 3.99 -0.16 -12.60
C MET A 295 4.19 0.43 -14.00
N MET A 296 3.10 0.76 -14.70
CA MET A 296 3.14 1.36 -16.04
C MET A 296 3.56 2.84 -16.01
N ASN A 297 3.06 3.60 -15.04
CA ASN A 297 3.39 5.03 -14.91
C ASN A 297 4.78 5.24 -14.29
N HIS A 298 5.26 4.29 -13.47
CA HIS A 298 6.55 4.35 -12.78
C HIS A 298 7.41 3.11 -13.06
N PRO A 299 7.95 2.95 -14.27
CA PRO A 299 8.68 1.75 -14.69
C PRO A 299 9.97 1.50 -13.91
N THR A 300 10.73 2.56 -13.57
CA THR A 300 12.06 2.40 -12.98
C THR A 300 12.00 1.84 -11.55
N ASP A 301 10.99 2.25 -10.78
CA ASP A 301 10.94 2.00 -9.34
C ASP A 301 10.14 0.76 -8.98
N ALA A 302 9.02 0.53 -9.66
CA ALA A 302 8.05 -0.49 -9.30
C ALA A 302 8.05 -1.73 -10.22
N TRP A 303 8.50 -1.58 -11.48
CA TRP A 303 8.38 -2.67 -12.44
C TRP A 303 9.36 -3.81 -12.13
N LYS A 304 8.80 -5.02 -11.96
CA LYS A 304 9.55 -6.27 -11.92
C LYS A 304 8.90 -7.27 -12.86
N GLU A 305 9.70 -7.88 -13.71
CA GLU A 305 9.20 -8.70 -14.82
C GLU A 305 8.28 -9.84 -14.37
N GLY A 306 8.73 -10.67 -13.42
CA GLY A 306 7.95 -11.78 -12.89
C GLY A 306 6.67 -11.29 -12.21
N GLN A 307 6.80 -10.30 -11.33
CA GLN A 307 5.68 -9.74 -10.59
C GLN A 307 4.60 -9.14 -11.51
N PHE A 308 4.99 -8.43 -12.57
CA PHE A 308 4.03 -7.88 -13.54
C PHE A 308 3.25 -8.99 -14.25
N LYS A 309 3.94 -10.07 -14.66
CA LYS A 309 3.32 -11.23 -15.33
C LYS A 309 2.34 -11.96 -14.42
N ASP A 310 2.62 -12.06 -13.13
CA ASP A 310 1.73 -12.72 -12.18
C ASP A 310 0.48 -11.86 -11.90
N ILE A 311 0.66 -10.56 -11.68
CA ILE A 311 -0.43 -9.64 -11.35
C ILE A 311 -1.41 -9.49 -12.52
N ILE A 312 -0.91 -9.33 -13.76
CA ILE A 312 -1.76 -9.06 -14.93
C ILE A 312 -2.76 -10.20 -15.21
N THR A 313 -2.43 -11.45 -14.87
CA THR A 313 -3.35 -12.59 -15.06
C THR A 313 -4.62 -12.49 -14.20
N LYS A 314 -4.49 -11.88 -13.01
CA LYS A 314 -5.56 -11.75 -12.02
C LYS A 314 -6.46 -10.54 -12.25
N VAL A 315 -6.01 -9.58 -13.06
CA VAL A 315 -6.77 -8.38 -13.44
C VAL A 315 -8.06 -8.77 -14.16
N ALA A 316 -9.18 -8.15 -13.76
CA ALA A 316 -10.48 -8.38 -14.40
C ALA A 316 -10.62 -7.57 -15.70
N ASN A 317 -10.08 -6.36 -15.71
CA ASN A 317 -10.22 -5.40 -16.80
C ASN A 317 -9.28 -5.70 -17.98
N VAL A 318 -9.84 -6.20 -19.09
CA VAL A 318 -9.09 -6.56 -20.30
C VAL A 318 -8.50 -5.32 -21.01
N GLU A 319 -9.02 -4.11 -20.80
CA GLU A 319 -8.41 -2.90 -21.38
C GLU A 319 -7.00 -2.64 -20.85
N LEU A 320 -6.72 -3.04 -19.61
CA LEU A 320 -5.37 -2.94 -19.04
C LEU A 320 -4.38 -3.86 -19.78
N TYR A 321 -4.84 -4.94 -20.42
CA TYR A 321 -3.96 -5.84 -21.16
C TYR A 321 -3.43 -5.15 -22.41
N TYR A 322 -4.28 -4.42 -23.14
CA TYR A 322 -3.86 -3.67 -24.33
C TYR A 322 -2.94 -2.51 -23.97
N LYS A 323 -3.22 -1.81 -22.86
CA LYS A 323 -2.33 -0.77 -22.34
C LYS A 323 -0.98 -1.37 -21.90
N ALA A 324 -0.98 -2.51 -21.23
CA ALA A 324 0.25 -3.22 -20.83
C ALA A 324 1.05 -3.68 -22.06
N VAL A 325 0.38 -4.19 -23.10
CA VAL A 325 1.01 -4.54 -24.38
C VAL A 325 1.66 -3.32 -25.03
N GLN A 326 0.98 -2.17 -25.05
CA GLN A 326 1.56 -0.93 -25.55
C GLN A 326 2.81 -0.52 -24.73
N PHE A 327 2.72 -0.59 -23.40
CA PHE A 327 3.86 -0.31 -22.52
C PHE A 327 5.05 -1.24 -22.78
N TYR A 328 4.84 -2.55 -22.86
CA TYR A 328 5.92 -3.49 -23.17
C TYR A 328 6.48 -3.28 -24.59
N LEU A 329 5.62 -2.93 -25.56
CA LEU A 329 6.05 -2.65 -26.92
C LEU A 329 6.94 -1.40 -27.01
N GLU A 330 6.65 -0.36 -26.22
CA GLU A 330 7.43 0.88 -26.19
C GLU A 330 8.74 0.73 -25.38
N PHE A 331 8.69 0.09 -24.21
CA PHE A 331 9.83 0.07 -23.28
C PHE A 331 10.69 -1.20 -23.37
N LYS A 332 10.11 -2.38 -23.62
CA LYS A 332 10.84 -3.67 -23.65
C LYS A 332 10.30 -4.64 -24.72
N PRO A 333 10.62 -4.41 -26.01
CA PRO A 333 10.10 -5.20 -27.13
C PRO A 333 10.41 -6.70 -27.03
N LEU A 334 11.60 -7.08 -26.53
CA LEU A 334 12.04 -8.48 -26.50
C LEU A 334 11.20 -9.35 -25.54
N LEU A 335 10.73 -8.78 -24.43
CA LEU A 335 9.97 -9.50 -23.40
C LEU A 335 8.46 -9.53 -23.68
N LEU A 336 8.01 -8.86 -24.75
CA LEU A 336 6.61 -8.78 -25.10
C LEU A 336 6.01 -10.15 -25.43
N ASN A 337 6.77 -11.03 -26.10
CA ASN A 337 6.28 -12.35 -26.47
C ASN A 337 5.93 -13.19 -25.22
N ASP A 338 6.75 -13.14 -24.19
CA ASP A 338 6.51 -13.86 -22.95
C ASP A 338 5.27 -13.34 -22.21
N LEU A 339 5.04 -12.03 -22.24
CA LEU A 339 3.81 -11.43 -21.72
C LEU A 339 2.59 -11.93 -22.50
N LEU A 340 2.63 -11.91 -23.82
CA LEU A 340 1.52 -12.35 -24.66
C LEU A 340 1.19 -13.84 -24.48
N MET A 341 2.19 -14.68 -24.22
CA MET A 341 1.97 -16.09 -23.87
C MET A 341 1.12 -16.25 -22.61
N VAL A 342 1.42 -15.50 -21.56
CA VAL A 342 0.66 -15.51 -20.30
C VAL A 342 -0.77 -14.99 -20.49
N LEU A 343 -0.96 -13.99 -21.35
CA LEU A 343 -2.26 -13.38 -21.63
C LEU A 343 -3.13 -14.19 -22.61
N SER A 344 -2.56 -15.22 -23.27
CA SER A 344 -3.20 -15.93 -24.38
C SER A 344 -4.63 -16.43 -24.10
N PRO A 345 -4.96 -17.01 -22.92
CA PRO A 345 -6.31 -17.55 -22.69
C PRO A 345 -7.45 -16.52 -22.63
N ARG A 346 -7.14 -15.25 -22.33
CA ARG A 346 -8.15 -14.19 -22.10
C ARG A 346 -8.08 -13.05 -23.12
N LEU A 347 -7.08 -13.05 -23.99
CA LEU A 347 -6.85 -11.98 -24.94
C LEU A 347 -7.65 -12.19 -26.23
N ASP A 348 -8.32 -11.15 -26.72
CA ASP A 348 -8.88 -11.18 -28.08
C ASP A 348 -7.74 -11.00 -29.09
N HIS A 349 -7.40 -12.12 -29.75
CA HIS A 349 -6.34 -12.21 -30.74
C HIS A 349 -6.60 -11.34 -31.98
N THR A 350 -7.86 -11.14 -32.37
CA THR A 350 -8.20 -10.32 -33.56
C THR A 350 -7.89 -8.85 -33.29
N ARG A 351 -8.28 -8.34 -32.11
CA ARG A 351 -7.94 -6.99 -31.69
C ARG A 351 -6.42 -6.80 -31.55
N ALA A 352 -5.72 -7.77 -30.96
CA ALA A 352 -4.27 -7.72 -30.78
C ALA A 352 -3.52 -7.65 -32.13
N VAL A 353 -3.89 -8.50 -33.09
CA VAL A 353 -3.29 -8.48 -34.43
C VAL A 353 -3.53 -7.14 -35.11
N THR A 354 -4.76 -6.62 -35.07
CA THR A 354 -5.11 -5.32 -35.68
C THR A 354 -4.28 -4.18 -35.09
N PHE A 355 -4.00 -4.22 -33.79
CA PHE A 355 -3.11 -3.27 -33.13
C PHE A 355 -1.68 -3.38 -33.66
N PHE A 356 -1.09 -4.58 -33.70
CA PHE A 356 0.29 -4.76 -34.21
C PHE A 356 0.43 -4.44 -35.71
N THR A 357 -0.60 -4.69 -36.52
CA THR A 357 -0.61 -4.30 -37.94
C THR A 357 -0.52 -2.78 -38.10
N LYS A 358 -1.27 -2.02 -37.28
CA LYS A 358 -1.21 -0.55 -37.29
C LYS A 358 0.16 -0.02 -36.87
N VAL A 359 0.78 -0.66 -35.88
CA VAL A 359 2.10 -0.26 -35.35
C VAL A 359 3.26 -0.72 -36.26
N LYS A 360 3.00 -1.54 -37.28
CA LYS A 360 3.99 -2.10 -38.21
C LYS A 360 5.11 -2.92 -37.54
N GLN A 361 4.89 -3.40 -36.32
CA GLN A 361 5.83 -4.23 -35.55
C GLN A 361 5.38 -5.69 -35.44
N LEU A 362 4.56 -6.13 -36.39
CA LEU A 362 4.01 -7.49 -36.45
C LEU A 362 5.08 -8.61 -36.47
N PRO A 363 6.27 -8.46 -37.08
CA PRO A 363 7.31 -9.50 -37.04
C PRO A 363 7.78 -9.86 -35.62
N LEU A 364 7.73 -8.91 -34.68
CA LEU A 364 8.18 -9.11 -33.30
C LEU A 364 7.34 -10.18 -32.59
N VAL A 365 6.05 -10.25 -32.90
CA VAL A 365 5.09 -11.17 -32.26
C VAL A 365 4.97 -12.51 -32.98
N LYS A 366 5.88 -12.84 -33.90
CA LYS A 366 5.89 -14.10 -34.66
C LYS A 366 5.84 -15.36 -33.75
N PRO A 367 6.63 -15.48 -32.66
CA PRO A 367 6.54 -16.62 -31.76
C PRO A 367 5.15 -16.76 -31.12
N TYR A 368 4.55 -15.64 -30.72
CA TYR A 368 3.19 -15.61 -30.19
C TYR A 368 2.14 -15.99 -31.24
N LEU A 369 2.25 -15.51 -32.48
CA LEU A 369 1.30 -15.89 -33.53
C LEU A 369 1.35 -17.40 -33.83
N ARG A 370 2.53 -18.03 -33.75
CA ARG A 370 2.70 -19.48 -33.91
C ARG A 370 2.03 -20.29 -32.81
N SER A 371 2.10 -19.84 -31.55
CA SER A 371 1.43 -20.56 -30.45
C SER A 371 -0.09 -20.38 -30.47
N VAL A 372 -0.57 -19.20 -30.89
CA VAL A 372 -2.00 -18.89 -30.98
C VAL A 372 -2.66 -19.50 -32.21
N GLN A 373 -1.89 -19.91 -33.22
CA GLN A 373 -2.38 -20.43 -34.49
C GLN A 373 -3.39 -21.59 -34.32
N ASN A 374 -3.27 -22.37 -33.25
CA ASN A 374 -4.20 -23.43 -32.87
C ASN A 374 -5.68 -22.98 -32.79
N HIS A 375 -5.95 -21.70 -32.54
CA HIS A 375 -7.31 -21.14 -32.48
C HIS A 375 -7.96 -20.94 -33.87
N ASN A 376 -7.22 -21.21 -34.95
CA ASN A 376 -7.65 -21.04 -36.34
C ASN A 376 -8.34 -19.68 -36.61
N ASN A 377 -7.74 -18.60 -36.12
CA ASN A 377 -8.29 -17.25 -36.26
C ASN A 377 -7.85 -16.62 -37.59
N LYS A 378 -8.82 -16.10 -38.35
CA LYS A 378 -8.60 -15.46 -39.66
C LYS A 378 -7.53 -14.37 -39.65
N SER A 379 -7.57 -13.44 -38.71
CA SER A 379 -6.61 -12.33 -38.68
C SER A 379 -5.19 -12.80 -38.37
N VAL A 380 -5.05 -13.83 -37.53
CA VAL A 380 -3.77 -14.45 -37.17
C VAL A 380 -3.19 -15.14 -38.40
N ASN A 381 -3.98 -16.00 -39.06
CA ASN A 381 -3.54 -16.73 -40.26
C ASN A 381 -3.17 -15.77 -41.39
N GLU A 382 -4.00 -14.77 -41.69
CA GLU A 382 -3.70 -13.79 -42.74
C GLU A 382 -2.43 -13.00 -42.45
N SER A 383 -2.25 -12.54 -41.21
CA SER A 383 -1.06 -11.79 -40.83
C SER A 383 0.18 -12.65 -40.82
N LEU A 384 0.08 -13.90 -40.36
CA LEU A 384 1.19 -14.84 -40.34
C LEU A 384 1.59 -15.28 -41.76
N ASN A 385 0.61 -15.51 -42.65
CA ASN A 385 0.87 -15.79 -44.06
C ASN A 385 1.55 -14.59 -44.73
N ASN A 386 1.11 -13.36 -44.43
CA ASN A 386 1.77 -12.15 -44.91
C ASN A 386 3.21 -12.03 -44.40
N LEU A 387 3.50 -12.44 -43.15
CA LEU A 387 4.86 -12.49 -42.63
C LEU A 387 5.72 -13.51 -43.38
N PHE A 388 5.22 -14.73 -43.59
CA PHE A 388 5.97 -15.76 -44.31
C PHE A 388 6.27 -15.38 -45.75
N ILE A 389 5.39 -14.61 -46.41
CA ILE A 389 5.65 -14.06 -47.74
C ILE A 389 6.81 -13.06 -47.69
N ILE A 390 6.84 -12.16 -46.71
CA ILE A 390 7.90 -11.14 -46.57
C ILE A 390 9.24 -11.78 -46.19
N GLU A 391 9.22 -12.81 -45.35
CA GLU A 391 10.41 -13.53 -44.87
C GLU A 391 10.88 -14.63 -45.83
N GLU A 392 10.16 -14.85 -46.93
CA GLU A 392 10.43 -15.89 -47.92
C GLU A 392 10.39 -17.35 -47.39
N ASP A 393 9.68 -17.58 -46.27
CA ASP A 393 9.57 -18.89 -45.62
C ASP A 393 8.43 -19.74 -46.20
N TYR A 394 8.70 -20.42 -47.32
CA TYR A 394 7.73 -21.28 -48.01
C TYR A 394 7.37 -22.56 -47.23
N GLN A 395 8.28 -23.08 -46.40
CA GLN A 395 8.04 -24.32 -45.64
C GLN A 395 7.07 -24.08 -44.49
N ALA A 396 7.28 -23.00 -43.73
CA ALA A 396 6.37 -22.61 -42.67
C ALA A 396 5.02 -22.17 -43.25
N LEU A 397 5.01 -21.43 -44.38
CA LEU A 397 3.77 -21.07 -45.06
C LEU A 397 2.97 -22.31 -45.45
N ARG A 398 3.63 -23.32 -46.04
CA ARG A 398 2.96 -24.55 -46.45
C ARG A 398 2.37 -25.32 -45.28
N THR A 399 3.15 -25.48 -44.21
CA THR A 399 2.69 -26.16 -42.99
C THR A 399 1.52 -25.41 -42.33
N SER A 400 1.59 -24.08 -42.34
CA SER A 400 0.56 -23.17 -41.81
C SER A 400 -0.77 -23.33 -42.55
N ILE A 401 -0.77 -23.28 -43.88
CA ILE A 401 -1.99 -23.39 -44.68
C ILE A 401 -2.56 -24.81 -44.70
N ASP A 402 -1.72 -25.85 -44.59
CA ASP A 402 -2.18 -27.24 -44.59
C ASP A 402 -2.84 -27.60 -43.25
N ALA A 403 -2.41 -27.00 -42.14
CA ALA A 403 -2.98 -27.24 -40.81
C ALA A 403 -4.18 -26.34 -40.48
N TYR A 404 -4.23 -25.10 -41.01
CA TYR A 404 -5.20 -24.09 -40.63
C TYR A 404 -5.82 -23.42 -41.86
N ASP A 405 -7.11 -23.66 -42.08
CA ASP A 405 -7.86 -23.31 -43.30
C ASP A 405 -8.62 -21.97 -43.23
N ASN A 406 -8.69 -21.32 -42.07
CA ASN A 406 -9.45 -20.07 -41.91
C ASN A 406 -8.62 -18.86 -42.36
N PHE A 407 -8.57 -18.61 -43.67
CA PHE A 407 -8.00 -17.39 -44.28
C PHE A 407 -8.59 -17.16 -45.68
N ASP A 408 -8.35 -15.97 -46.25
CA ASP A 408 -8.78 -15.69 -47.63
C ASP A 408 -7.84 -16.33 -48.66
N ASN A 409 -8.21 -17.54 -49.09
CA ASN A 409 -7.50 -18.32 -50.10
C ASN A 409 -7.30 -17.57 -51.42
N ILE A 410 -8.27 -16.74 -51.83
CA ILE A 410 -8.27 -16.13 -53.16
C ILE A 410 -7.31 -14.95 -53.20
N SER A 411 -7.42 -14.03 -52.25
CA SER A 411 -6.55 -12.85 -52.21
C SER A 411 -5.10 -13.25 -51.94
N LEU A 412 -4.87 -14.26 -51.09
CA LEU A 412 -3.54 -14.80 -50.85
C LEU A 412 -2.94 -15.39 -52.13
N ALA A 413 -3.68 -16.23 -52.86
CA ALA A 413 -3.20 -16.83 -54.10
C ALA A 413 -2.89 -15.79 -55.18
N GLN A 414 -3.73 -14.77 -55.36
CA GLN A 414 -3.48 -13.67 -56.30
C GLN A 414 -2.22 -12.85 -55.95
N ARG A 415 -1.90 -12.73 -54.66
CA ARG A 415 -0.68 -12.05 -54.21
C ARG A 415 0.56 -12.90 -54.50
N LEU A 416 0.48 -14.20 -54.21
CA LEU A 416 1.57 -15.16 -54.44
C LEU A 416 1.87 -15.37 -55.93
N GLU A 417 0.86 -15.26 -56.80
CA GLU A 417 1.01 -15.34 -58.26
C GLU A 417 2.01 -14.31 -58.82
N LYS A 418 2.07 -13.13 -58.21
CA LYS A 418 2.92 -12.02 -58.63
C LYS A 418 4.34 -12.09 -58.06
N HIS A 419 4.64 -13.08 -57.22
CA HIS A 419 5.93 -13.19 -56.56
C HIS A 419 7.03 -13.69 -57.51
N GLU A 420 8.27 -13.24 -57.30
CA GLU A 420 9.40 -13.60 -58.17
C GLU A 420 9.84 -15.08 -57.99
N LEU A 421 9.72 -15.59 -56.77
CA LEU A 421 10.07 -16.97 -56.42
C LEU A 421 9.02 -17.99 -56.90
N ILE A 422 9.49 -19.02 -57.59
CA ILE A 422 8.67 -20.12 -58.13
C ILE A 422 7.96 -20.89 -57.02
N GLU A 423 8.58 -21.08 -55.86
CA GLU A 423 7.97 -21.84 -54.75
C GLU A 423 6.69 -21.17 -54.20
N PHE A 424 6.65 -19.83 -54.14
CA PHE A 424 5.43 -19.12 -53.77
C PHE A 424 4.36 -19.22 -54.84
N ARG A 425 4.73 -19.17 -56.13
CA ARG A 425 3.80 -19.38 -57.24
C ARG A 425 3.28 -20.82 -57.29
N ARG A 426 4.10 -21.79 -56.90
CA ARG A 426 3.69 -23.19 -56.71
C ARG A 426 2.68 -23.34 -55.57
N ILE A 427 2.89 -22.65 -54.45
CA ILE A 427 1.90 -22.57 -53.36
C ILE A 427 0.61 -21.88 -53.84
N ALA A 428 0.70 -20.83 -54.66
CA ALA A 428 -0.46 -20.16 -55.25
C ALA A 428 -1.28 -21.13 -56.12
N ALA A 429 -0.62 -21.92 -56.96
CA ALA A 429 -1.27 -22.95 -57.77
C ALA A 429 -1.98 -24.00 -56.91
N TYR A 430 -1.35 -24.40 -55.78
CA TYR A 430 -1.93 -25.31 -54.80
C TYR A 430 -3.16 -24.70 -54.09
N LEU A 431 -3.13 -23.40 -53.74
CA LEU A 431 -4.28 -22.71 -53.14
C LEU A 431 -5.45 -22.56 -54.13
N PHE A 432 -5.17 -22.23 -55.40
CA PHE A 432 -6.20 -22.17 -56.44
C PHE A 432 -6.85 -23.54 -56.69
N LYS A 433 -6.05 -24.61 -56.66
CA LYS A 433 -6.52 -25.99 -56.69
C LYS A 433 -7.48 -26.28 -55.53
N GLY A 434 -7.09 -25.97 -54.29
CA GLY A 434 -7.92 -26.22 -53.11
C GLY A 434 -9.29 -25.53 -53.15
N ASN A 435 -9.39 -24.40 -53.88
CA ASN A 435 -10.64 -23.65 -54.07
C ASN A 435 -11.38 -23.98 -55.38
N ASN A 436 -11.13 -25.14 -55.99
CA ASN A 436 -11.74 -25.63 -57.24
C ASN A 436 -11.51 -24.73 -58.48
N ARG A 437 -10.50 -23.85 -58.48
CA ARG A 437 -10.13 -23.01 -59.64
C ARG A 437 -9.04 -23.68 -60.47
N TRP A 438 -9.40 -24.80 -61.08
CA TRP A 438 -8.49 -25.67 -61.82
C TRP A 438 -7.83 -24.98 -63.02
N LYS A 439 -8.58 -24.19 -63.80
CA LYS A 439 -8.08 -23.44 -64.97
C LYS A 439 -6.92 -22.49 -64.60
N GLN A 440 -7.10 -21.68 -63.56
CA GLN A 440 -6.08 -20.72 -63.08
C GLN A 440 -4.85 -21.42 -62.50
N SER A 441 -5.04 -22.52 -61.74
CA SER A 441 -3.94 -23.31 -61.19
C SER A 441 -3.06 -23.89 -62.31
N VAL A 442 -3.70 -24.44 -63.34
CA VAL A 442 -3.02 -25.08 -64.48
C VAL A 442 -2.33 -24.06 -65.37
N GLU A 443 -2.95 -22.91 -65.64
CA GLU A 443 -2.31 -21.80 -66.36
C GLU A 443 -1.06 -21.27 -65.64
N LEU A 444 -1.11 -21.19 -64.32
CA LEU A 444 0.05 -20.78 -63.52
C LEU A 444 1.18 -21.81 -63.62
N CYS A 445 0.87 -23.10 -63.52
CA CYS A 445 1.85 -24.16 -63.72
C CYS A 445 2.43 -24.19 -65.14
N LYS A 446 1.62 -23.89 -66.18
CA LYS A 446 2.09 -23.72 -67.57
C LYS A 446 3.12 -22.57 -67.65
N LYS A 447 2.82 -21.42 -67.04
CA LYS A 447 3.71 -20.25 -67.01
C LYS A 447 5.02 -20.52 -66.26
N ASP A 448 4.98 -21.32 -65.21
CA ASP A 448 6.15 -21.71 -64.41
C ASP A 448 6.90 -22.94 -64.93
N ARG A 449 6.45 -23.55 -66.04
CA ARG A 449 6.99 -24.81 -66.59
C ARG A 449 7.03 -25.94 -65.57
N LEU A 450 6.08 -25.95 -64.64
CA LEU A 450 5.97 -26.98 -63.61
C LEU A 450 5.12 -28.15 -64.13
N TYR A 451 5.74 -28.94 -65.00
CA TYR A 451 5.04 -29.95 -65.80
C TYR A 451 4.40 -31.08 -64.98
N LYS A 452 5.05 -31.52 -63.88
CA LYS A 452 4.53 -32.61 -63.02
C LYS A 452 3.27 -32.19 -62.27
N ASP A 453 3.28 -31.01 -61.67
CA ASP A 453 2.14 -30.52 -60.89
C ASP A 453 0.98 -30.14 -61.82
N ALA A 454 1.25 -29.60 -63.01
CA ALA A 454 0.23 -29.35 -64.03
C ALA A 454 -0.52 -30.63 -64.42
N MET A 455 0.19 -31.74 -64.62
CA MET A 455 -0.41 -33.04 -64.95
C MET A 455 -1.26 -33.59 -63.82
N GLN A 456 -0.78 -33.52 -62.58
CA GLN A 456 -1.53 -33.99 -61.41
C GLN A 456 -2.78 -33.15 -61.18
N TYR A 457 -2.67 -31.82 -61.27
CA TYR A 457 -3.81 -30.93 -61.05
C TYR A 457 -4.87 -31.08 -62.14
N ALA A 458 -4.48 -31.39 -63.37
CA ALA A 458 -5.40 -31.71 -64.45
C ALA A 458 -6.14 -33.03 -64.25
N SER A 459 -5.41 -34.09 -63.86
CA SER A 459 -6.00 -35.39 -63.54
C SER A 459 -7.02 -35.27 -62.40
N GLU A 460 -6.67 -34.53 -61.34
CA GLU A 460 -7.55 -34.32 -60.19
C GLU A 460 -8.77 -33.43 -60.49
N SER A 461 -8.68 -32.53 -61.48
CA SER A 461 -9.78 -31.65 -61.87
C SER A 461 -11.00 -32.40 -62.44
N LYS A 462 -10.79 -33.62 -62.98
CA LYS A 462 -11.80 -34.40 -63.72
C LYS A 462 -12.47 -33.64 -64.88
N ASP A 463 -11.85 -32.57 -65.38
CA ASP A 463 -12.33 -31.79 -66.51
C ASP A 463 -11.65 -32.23 -67.82
N THR A 464 -12.43 -32.86 -68.71
CA THR A 464 -11.94 -33.42 -69.98
C THR A 464 -11.33 -32.36 -70.88
N GLU A 465 -11.93 -31.17 -70.91
CA GLU A 465 -11.49 -30.08 -71.79
C GLU A 465 -10.13 -29.54 -71.34
N LEU A 466 -9.93 -29.40 -70.02
CA LEU A 466 -8.68 -28.90 -69.46
C LEU A 466 -7.50 -29.86 -69.68
N ALA A 467 -7.76 -31.17 -69.63
CA ALA A 467 -6.76 -32.19 -69.94
C ALA A 467 -6.36 -32.17 -71.43
N GLU A 468 -7.34 -32.00 -72.33
CA GLU A 468 -7.09 -31.84 -73.77
C GLU A 468 -6.33 -30.54 -74.09
N GLU A 469 -6.69 -29.42 -73.45
CA GLU A 469 -5.97 -28.13 -73.57
C GLU A 469 -4.52 -28.22 -73.09
N LEU A 470 -4.26 -28.97 -72.01
CA LEU A 470 -2.91 -29.25 -71.56
C LEU A 470 -2.13 -30.10 -72.55
N LEU A 471 -2.75 -31.16 -73.07
CA LEU A 471 -2.13 -32.05 -74.05
C LEU A 471 -1.73 -31.27 -75.32
N GLN A 472 -2.62 -30.41 -75.80
CA GLN A 472 -2.37 -29.54 -76.95
C GLN A 472 -1.23 -28.55 -76.68
N TRP A 473 -1.12 -28.03 -75.45
CA TRP A 473 -0.03 -27.13 -75.07
C TRP A 473 1.33 -27.85 -75.01
N PHE A 474 1.42 -29.07 -74.44
CA PHE A 474 2.65 -29.86 -74.43
C PHE A 474 3.18 -30.16 -75.83
N LEU A 475 2.25 -30.31 -76.78
CA LEU A 475 2.53 -30.54 -78.19
C LEU A 475 3.08 -29.28 -78.88
N GLN A 476 2.54 -28.10 -78.55
CA GLN A 476 3.05 -26.81 -79.01
C GLN A 476 4.45 -26.49 -78.44
N GLU A 477 4.74 -26.86 -77.18
CA GLU A 477 6.07 -26.70 -76.57
C GLU A 477 7.11 -27.75 -77.03
N ASN A 478 6.74 -28.69 -77.93
CA ASN A 478 7.61 -29.76 -78.44
C ASN A 478 8.18 -30.72 -77.35
N LYS A 479 7.52 -30.83 -76.18
CA LYS A 479 7.94 -31.71 -75.07
C LYS A 479 7.26 -33.08 -75.13
N ARG A 480 7.80 -33.96 -75.99
CA ARG A 480 7.24 -35.30 -76.28
C ARG A 480 7.20 -36.25 -75.07
N GLU A 481 8.15 -36.13 -74.14
CA GLU A 481 8.17 -36.93 -72.91
C GLU A 481 7.05 -36.55 -71.94
N CYS A 482 6.69 -35.26 -71.89
CA CYS A 482 5.60 -34.78 -71.07
C CYS A 482 4.23 -35.19 -71.62
N PHE A 483 4.10 -35.29 -72.95
CA PHE A 483 2.91 -35.83 -73.61
C PHE A 483 2.63 -37.28 -73.19
N GLY A 484 3.64 -38.15 -73.17
CA GLY A 484 3.49 -39.53 -72.69
C GLY A 484 3.12 -39.61 -71.20
N ALA A 485 3.70 -38.73 -70.36
CA ALA A 485 3.37 -38.65 -68.93
C ALA A 485 1.95 -38.11 -68.67
N CYS A 486 1.47 -37.15 -69.46
CA CYS A 486 0.08 -36.68 -69.44
C CYS A 486 -0.91 -37.79 -69.75
N LEU A 487 -0.62 -38.59 -70.78
CA LEU A 487 -1.48 -39.70 -71.18
C LEU A 487 -1.60 -40.76 -70.08
N PHE A 488 -0.53 -40.99 -69.32
CA PHE A 488 -0.55 -41.92 -68.20
C PHE A 488 -1.31 -41.35 -66.99
N THR A 489 -1.10 -40.07 -66.65
CA THR A 489 -1.68 -39.44 -65.46
C THR A 489 -3.15 -39.06 -65.63
N CYS A 490 -3.57 -38.67 -66.83
CA CYS A 490 -4.95 -38.32 -67.17
C CYS A 490 -5.68 -39.45 -67.91
N TYR A 491 -5.29 -40.71 -67.67
CA TYR A 491 -5.78 -41.86 -68.43
C TYR A 491 -7.31 -41.96 -68.48
N ASP A 492 -7.97 -41.75 -67.34
CA ASP A 492 -9.43 -41.85 -67.19
C ASP A 492 -10.21 -40.71 -67.87
N LEU A 493 -9.53 -39.62 -68.22
CA LEU A 493 -10.15 -38.34 -68.59
C LEU A 493 -10.00 -38.00 -70.07
N LEU A 494 -8.96 -38.52 -70.71
CA LEU A 494 -8.69 -38.24 -72.12
C LEU A 494 -9.53 -39.13 -73.04
N ARG A 495 -10.07 -38.55 -74.11
CA ARG A 495 -10.84 -39.29 -75.11
C ARG A 495 -9.89 -39.96 -76.14
N PRO A 496 -10.02 -41.27 -76.38
CA PRO A 496 -9.08 -42.00 -77.25
C PRO A 496 -9.03 -41.49 -78.70
N ASP A 497 -10.14 -40.97 -79.22
CA ASP A 497 -10.27 -40.38 -80.55
C ASP A 497 -9.41 -39.11 -80.71
N VAL A 498 -9.50 -38.19 -79.75
CA VAL A 498 -8.73 -36.94 -79.72
C VAL A 498 -7.22 -37.21 -79.58
N VAL A 499 -6.85 -38.17 -78.73
CA VAL A 499 -5.46 -38.60 -78.55
C VAL A 499 -4.90 -39.21 -79.84
N LEU A 500 -5.69 -40.01 -80.56
CA LEU A 500 -5.27 -40.67 -81.79
C LEU A 500 -5.07 -39.64 -82.92
N GLU A 501 -6.01 -38.71 -83.07
CA GLU A 501 -5.91 -37.64 -84.07
C GLU A 501 -4.69 -36.74 -83.81
N THR A 502 -4.47 -36.33 -82.56
CA THR A 502 -3.35 -35.45 -82.19
C THR A 502 -2.00 -36.14 -82.33
N ALA A 503 -1.89 -37.40 -81.92
CA ALA A 503 -0.65 -38.19 -82.03
C ALA A 503 -0.28 -38.50 -83.49
N TRP A 504 -1.29 -38.77 -84.33
CA TRP A 504 -1.09 -38.99 -85.76
C TRP A 504 -0.66 -37.71 -86.48
N ARG A 505 -1.35 -36.58 -86.22
CA ARG A 505 -1.06 -35.29 -86.86
C ARG A 505 0.36 -34.76 -86.58
N HIS A 506 0.95 -35.12 -85.44
CA HIS A 506 2.26 -34.62 -85.01
C HIS A 506 3.38 -35.68 -85.04
N ASN A 507 3.14 -36.85 -85.63
CA ASN A 507 4.10 -37.96 -85.74
C ASN A 507 4.71 -38.41 -84.40
N ILE A 508 3.91 -38.53 -83.35
CA ILE A 508 4.34 -38.94 -82.00
C ILE A 508 3.65 -40.23 -81.52
N MET A 509 3.24 -41.09 -82.45
CA MET A 509 2.54 -42.35 -82.17
C MET A 509 3.29 -43.23 -81.16
N ASP A 510 4.63 -43.28 -81.23
CA ASP A 510 5.46 -44.10 -80.33
C ASP A 510 5.24 -43.77 -78.84
N PHE A 511 4.94 -42.51 -78.51
CA PHE A 511 4.67 -42.07 -77.13
C PHE A 511 3.22 -42.32 -76.70
N ALA A 512 2.29 -42.47 -77.65
CA ALA A 512 0.88 -42.74 -77.40
C ALA A 512 0.55 -44.25 -77.34
N MET A 513 1.41 -45.11 -77.91
CA MET A 513 1.20 -46.56 -77.95
C MET A 513 0.92 -47.20 -76.58
N PRO A 514 1.63 -46.87 -75.48
CA PRO A 514 1.33 -47.45 -74.16
C PRO A 514 -0.09 -47.15 -73.66
N TYR A 515 -0.61 -45.95 -73.96
CA TYR A 515 -1.98 -45.57 -73.61
C TYR A 515 -3.00 -46.41 -74.38
N PHE A 516 -2.83 -46.56 -75.70
CA PHE A 516 -3.73 -47.38 -76.53
C PHE A 516 -3.69 -48.86 -76.17
N ILE A 517 -2.52 -49.41 -75.81
CA ILE A 517 -2.42 -50.81 -75.33
C ILE A 517 -3.29 -51.03 -74.10
N GLN A 518 -3.28 -50.09 -73.15
CA GLN A 518 -4.09 -50.18 -71.93
C GLN A 518 -5.58 -49.97 -72.22
N VAL A 519 -5.95 -49.01 -73.08
CA VAL A 519 -7.35 -48.80 -73.50
C VAL A 519 -7.90 -50.03 -74.21
N MET A 520 -7.12 -50.64 -75.12
CA MET A 520 -7.52 -51.86 -75.82
C MET A 520 -7.63 -53.04 -74.85
N LYS A 521 -6.72 -53.17 -73.88
CA LYS A 521 -6.78 -54.19 -72.83
C LYS A 521 -8.05 -54.03 -71.99
N GLU A 522 -8.37 -52.83 -71.52
CA GLU A 522 -9.58 -52.58 -70.74
C GLU A 522 -10.86 -52.80 -71.55
N TYR A 523 -10.88 -52.40 -72.82
CA TYR A 523 -12.00 -52.67 -73.72
C TYR A 523 -12.22 -54.19 -73.90
N LEU A 524 -11.14 -54.95 -74.10
CA LEU A 524 -11.15 -56.42 -74.19
C LEU A 524 -11.49 -57.14 -72.87
N THR A 525 -11.42 -56.44 -71.72
CA THR A 525 -11.69 -57.02 -70.39
C THR A 525 -13.08 -56.60 -69.86
N LYS A 526 -13.63 -55.47 -70.32
CA LYS A 526 -14.97 -54.96 -69.94
C LYS A 526 -16.09 -55.40 -70.88
N VAL A 527 -15.77 -55.72 -72.13
CA VAL A 527 -16.65 -56.45 -73.08
C VAL A 527 -16.56 -57.94 -72.77
#